data_AF-A0A1B7VIB7-F1
#
_entry.id   AF-A0A1B7VIB7-F1
#
_cell.length_a   1.000
_cell.length_b   1.000
_cell.length_c   1.000
_cell.angle_alpha   90.00
_cell.angle_beta   90.00
_cell.angle_gamma   90.00
#
_symmetry.space_group_name_H-M   'P 1'
#
loop_
_entity.id
_entity.type
_entity.pdbx_description
1 polymer ?
#
loop_
_entity_poly.entity_id
_entity_poly.type
_entity_poly.pdbx_seq_one_letter_code
_entity_poly.pdbx_strand_id
1 'polypeptide(L)'
;MARAKFERTKPHVNIGTVGHVDHGKTTLTAAITMTLAAMGQAVAKGYDQIDNAPEEKARGITINTAHVEYETASRHYAHVDCPGHADYVKNMITGAAQMDGGILVVAATDGPMPQTREHILLAKQVGVPSLVVFLNKEDMMDDEELLELVEMELRELLTDYDFDGDNIPIIKGSGLQALQAMTANPKTQRGENKWVDKIYELMDAVDSYIPTPERAVDKPFLMAVEDVFTITGRGTVATGRIERGIVKVGDTVELVGIRDTKSTAVTGIEMFKKSLDQGMAGDNAGVLLRGLKKDDIERGMVIAKPGSITPHTQFEGEVYVLTEKEGGRKTPFFAGYRPQFYVRTTDVTGTIKAFTDRDGGDVEMVMPGDNIKVTVELINAIAIEQGMRFAIREGGRTIGAGVVAKILK
;
A
#
# COMPACT_ATOMS: atom_id res chain seq x y z
N MET A 1 7.44 -10.03 -30.34
CA MET A 1 6.54 -11.12 -29.93
C MET A 1 5.29 -10.49 -29.35
N ALA A 2 4.10 -10.97 -29.73
CA ALA A 2 2.86 -10.50 -29.11
C ALA A 2 2.89 -10.85 -27.61
N ARG A 3 2.59 -9.87 -26.74
CA ARG A 3 2.49 -10.13 -25.30
C ARG A 3 1.29 -11.01 -25.04
N ALA A 4 1.41 -11.92 -24.07
CA ALA A 4 0.29 -12.77 -23.64
C ALA A 4 -0.88 -11.89 -23.18
N LYS A 5 -2.11 -12.35 -23.42
CA LYS A 5 -3.33 -11.67 -22.96
C LYS A 5 -3.60 -12.07 -21.51
N PHE A 6 -3.99 -11.12 -20.67
CA PHE A 6 -4.41 -11.43 -19.31
C PHE A 6 -5.85 -11.98 -19.34
N GLU A 7 -6.06 -13.16 -18.75
CA GLU A 7 -7.37 -13.81 -18.67
C GLU A 7 -7.93 -13.68 -17.25
N ARG A 8 -9.11 -13.07 -17.11
CA ARG A 8 -9.79 -12.89 -15.82
C ARG A 8 -10.59 -14.13 -15.46
N THR A 9 -9.92 -15.17 -14.98
CA THR A 9 -10.55 -16.44 -14.59
C THR A 9 -10.95 -16.50 -13.10
N LYS A 10 -10.28 -15.70 -12.25
CA LYS A 10 -10.48 -15.66 -10.80
C LYS A 10 -10.70 -14.22 -10.29
N PRO A 11 -11.36 -14.02 -9.14
CA PRO A 11 -11.43 -12.72 -8.49
C PRO A 11 -10.03 -12.17 -8.20
N HIS A 12 -9.84 -10.86 -8.40
CA HIS A 12 -8.57 -10.18 -8.21
C HIS A 12 -8.53 -9.40 -6.89
N VAL A 13 -7.51 -9.65 -6.07
CA VAL A 13 -7.30 -9.00 -4.77
C VAL A 13 -5.88 -8.44 -4.69
N ASN A 14 -5.75 -7.21 -4.22
CA ASN A 14 -4.47 -6.59 -3.96
C ASN A 14 -4.09 -6.81 -2.51
N ILE A 15 -2.92 -7.38 -2.26
CA ILE A 15 -2.38 -7.57 -0.92
C ILE A 15 -0.96 -7.03 -0.84
N GLY A 16 -0.37 -7.00 0.34
CA GLY A 16 1.03 -6.66 0.47
C GLY A 16 1.56 -6.86 1.87
N THR A 17 2.88 -6.95 1.99
CA THR A 17 3.58 -7.12 3.26
C THR A 17 3.90 -5.79 3.90
N VAL A 18 3.59 -5.66 5.18
CA VAL A 18 3.92 -4.50 6.02
C VAL A 18 4.51 -4.98 7.34
N GLY A 19 5.24 -4.13 8.06
CA GLY A 19 5.90 -4.46 9.32
C GLY A 19 7.30 -3.88 9.41
N HIS A 20 7.92 -4.02 10.58
CA HIS A 20 9.22 -3.46 10.90
C HIS A 20 10.35 -3.95 9.99
N VAL A 21 11.43 -3.17 9.92
CA VAL A 21 12.66 -3.56 9.21
C VAL A 21 13.18 -4.90 9.75
N ASP A 22 13.78 -5.72 8.88
CA ASP A 22 14.36 -7.03 9.23
C ASP A 22 13.42 -8.09 9.81
N HIS A 23 12.11 -7.85 9.88
CA HIS A 23 11.12 -8.87 10.24
C HIS A 23 10.87 -9.90 9.11
N GLY A 24 11.46 -9.70 7.93
CA GLY A 24 11.47 -10.70 6.84
C GLY A 24 10.33 -10.61 5.83
N LYS A 25 9.80 -9.41 5.56
CA LYS A 25 8.76 -9.15 4.55
C LYS A 25 9.13 -9.70 3.17
N THR A 26 10.25 -9.28 2.62
CA THR A 26 10.72 -9.68 1.27
C THR A 26 11.04 -11.17 1.19
N THR A 27 11.61 -11.75 2.26
CA THR A 27 11.84 -13.20 2.36
C THR A 27 10.53 -13.98 2.33
N LEU A 28 9.51 -13.51 3.05
CA LEU A 28 8.18 -14.10 3.04
C LEU A 28 7.53 -13.99 1.64
N THR A 29 7.63 -12.82 1.00
CA THR A 29 7.13 -12.61 -0.36
C THR A 29 7.79 -13.57 -1.35
N ALA A 30 9.11 -13.76 -1.28
CA ALA A 30 9.82 -14.75 -2.09
C ALA A 30 9.31 -16.18 -1.80
N ALA A 31 9.18 -16.55 -0.52
CA ALA A 31 8.68 -17.86 -0.11
C ALA A 31 7.28 -18.14 -0.69
N ILE A 32 6.35 -17.18 -0.60
CA ILE A 32 5.00 -17.30 -1.18
C ILE A 32 5.07 -17.59 -2.68
N THR A 33 5.84 -16.80 -3.44
CA THR A 33 5.94 -17.02 -4.89
C THR A 33 6.54 -18.37 -5.26
N MET A 34 7.54 -18.85 -4.51
CA MET A 34 8.18 -20.14 -4.78
C MET A 34 7.26 -21.30 -4.39
N THR A 35 6.58 -21.21 -3.24
CA THR A 35 5.61 -22.21 -2.78
C THR A 35 4.45 -22.36 -3.77
N LEU A 36 3.83 -21.26 -4.21
CA LEU A 36 2.72 -21.32 -5.17
C LEU A 36 3.18 -21.69 -6.59
N ALA A 37 4.43 -21.42 -6.95
CA ALA A 37 5.00 -21.88 -8.22
C ALA A 37 5.10 -23.40 -8.32
N ALA A 38 5.28 -24.13 -7.21
CA ALA A 38 5.26 -25.60 -7.21
C ALA A 38 3.90 -26.17 -7.67
N MET A 39 2.82 -25.42 -7.47
CA MET A 39 1.46 -25.75 -7.94
C MET A 39 1.16 -25.25 -9.35
N GLY A 40 2.12 -24.59 -10.02
CA GLY A 40 1.92 -23.92 -11.30
C GLY A 40 1.12 -22.61 -11.19
N GLN A 41 0.99 -22.08 -9.98
CA GLN A 41 0.13 -20.92 -9.65
C GLN A 41 0.90 -19.60 -9.51
N ALA A 42 2.21 -19.60 -9.79
CA ALA A 42 3.02 -18.39 -9.75
C ALA A 42 4.25 -18.52 -10.65
N VAL A 43 4.90 -17.38 -10.90
CA VAL A 43 6.29 -17.36 -11.37
C VAL A 43 7.16 -17.20 -10.13
N ALA A 44 7.98 -18.21 -9.83
CA ALA A 44 8.90 -18.18 -8.71
C ALA A 44 9.82 -16.95 -8.79
N LYS A 45 9.87 -16.17 -7.72
CA LYS A 45 10.79 -15.04 -7.56
C LYS A 45 11.67 -15.23 -6.33
N GLY A 46 12.98 -15.20 -6.53
CA GLY A 46 13.94 -15.18 -5.42
C GLY A 46 14.03 -13.81 -4.75
N TYR A 47 14.66 -13.76 -3.57
CA TYR A 47 14.88 -12.52 -2.81
C TYR A 47 15.50 -11.40 -3.67
N ASP A 48 16.61 -11.70 -4.36
CA ASP A 48 17.35 -10.75 -5.21
C ASP A 48 16.60 -10.27 -6.47
N GLN A 49 15.46 -10.90 -6.78
CA GLN A 49 14.60 -10.52 -7.89
C GLN A 49 13.49 -9.57 -7.44
N ILE A 50 13.15 -9.58 -6.15
CA ILE A 50 12.23 -8.64 -5.50
C ILE A 50 13.02 -7.38 -5.12
N ASP A 51 14.04 -7.52 -4.27
CA ASP A 51 15.03 -6.48 -3.95
C ASP A 51 16.10 -6.44 -5.06
N ASN A 52 15.73 -5.85 -6.21
CA ASN A 52 16.57 -5.87 -7.40
C ASN A 52 17.37 -4.59 -7.62
N ALA A 53 17.06 -3.49 -6.93
CA ALA A 53 17.78 -2.24 -7.14
C ALA A 53 19.22 -2.35 -6.61
N PRO A 54 20.22 -1.76 -7.29
CA PRO A 54 21.61 -1.80 -6.82
C PRO A 54 21.78 -1.27 -5.40
N GLU A 55 21.00 -0.26 -5.01
CA GLU A 55 21.02 0.31 -3.67
C GLU A 55 20.41 -0.62 -2.61
N GLU A 56 19.35 -1.35 -2.96
CA GLU A 56 18.71 -2.33 -2.08
C GLU A 56 19.68 -3.48 -1.79
N LYS A 57 20.36 -4.00 -2.82
CA LYS A 57 21.37 -5.06 -2.67
C LYS A 57 22.57 -4.62 -1.84
N ALA A 58 22.99 -3.36 -1.98
CA ALA A 58 24.13 -2.83 -1.24
C ALA A 58 23.80 -2.60 0.25
N ARG A 59 22.56 -2.20 0.56
CA ARG A 59 22.13 -1.88 1.93
C ARG A 59 21.42 -3.04 2.65
N GLY A 60 20.99 -4.06 1.92
CA GLY A 60 20.24 -5.19 2.48
C GLY A 60 18.83 -4.82 2.98
N ILE A 61 18.25 -3.73 2.46
CA ILE A 61 16.92 -3.25 2.85
C ILE A 61 16.12 -2.90 1.60
N THR A 62 14.83 -3.22 1.62
CA THR A 62 13.86 -2.78 0.60
C THR A 62 13.70 -1.26 0.65
N ILE A 63 13.79 -0.62 -0.51
CA ILE A 63 13.68 0.84 -0.66
C ILE A 63 12.44 1.16 -1.47
N ASN A 64 12.27 0.50 -2.62
CA ASN A 64 11.15 0.67 -3.53
C ASN A 64 10.07 -0.38 -3.26
N THR A 65 8.82 -0.05 -3.58
CA THR A 65 7.75 -1.04 -3.60
C THR A 65 7.99 -2.04 -4.74
N ALA A 66 7.90 -3.33 -4.43
CA ALA A 66 8.04 -4.37 -5.44
C ALA A 66 6.70 -5.06 -5.69
N HIS A 67 6.34 -5.22 -6.96
CA HIS A 67 5.09 -5.85 -7.37
C HIS A 67 5.34 -7.29 -7.84
N VAL A 68 4.68 -8.25 -7.19
CA VAL A 68 4.71 -9.68 -7.57
C VAL A 68 3.30 -10.21 -7.83
N GLU A 69 3.20 -11.21 -8.70
CA GLU A 69 1.94 -11.83 -9.12
C GLU A 69 1.99 -13.31 -8.76
N TYR A 70 0.90 -13.79 -8.18
CA TYR A 70 0.66 -15.20 -7.92
C TYR A 70 -0.85 -15.42 -7.75
N GLU A 71 -1.27 -16.68 -7.75
CA GLU A 71 -2.66 -17.05 -7.53
C GLU A 71 -2.76 -18.22 -6.57
N THR A 72 -3.94 -18.40 -5.99
CA THR A 72 -4.33 -19.63 -5.29
C THR A 72 -5.36 -20.36 -6.14
N ALA A 73 -5.96 -21.43 -5.62
CA ALA A 73 -7.09 -22.07 -6.27
C ALA A 73 -8.30 -21.12 -6.39
N SER A 74 -8.47 -20.21 -5.42
CA SER A 74 -9.67 -19.38 -5.30
C SER A 74 -9.54 -18.01 -5.98
N ARG A 75 -8.35 -17.39 -5.94
CA ARG A 75 -8.15 -15.98 -6.27
C ARG A 75 -6.84 -15.72 -6.99
N HIS A 76 -6.78 -14.58 -7.65
CA HIS A 76 -5.57 -14.01 -8.22
C HIS A 76 -5.09 -12.83 -7.38
N TYR A 77 -3.80 -12.79 -7.07
CA TYR A 77 -3.20 -11.78 -6.22
C TYR A 77 -2.19 -10.90 -6.96
N ALA A 78 -2.31 -9.59 -6.73
CA ALA A 78 -1.20 -8.66 -6.88
C ALA A 78 -0.65 -8.37 -5.48
N HIS A 79 0.63 -8.64 -5.26
CA HIS A 79 1.28 -8.42 -3.97
C HIS A 79 2.26 -7.26 -4.07
N VAL A 80 2.12 -6.29 -3.17
CA VAL A 80 3.02 -5.14 -3.00
C VAL A 80 3.93 -5.35 -1.79
N ASP A 81 5.21 -5.64 -2.02
CA ASP A 81 6.21 -5.75 -0.95
C ASP A 81 6.64 -4.34 -0.52
N CYS A 82 6.35 -3.96 0.72
CA CYS A 82 6.60 -2.60 1.20
C CYS A 82 7.86 -2.51 2.09
N PRO A 83 8.60 -1.39 2.03
CA PRO A 83 9.78 -1.19 2.88
C PRO A 83 9.38 -1.02 4.35
N GLY A 84 10.22 -1.51 5.27
CA GLY A 84 10.00 -1.40 6.73
C GLY A 84 10.89 -0.38 7.46
N HIS A 85 11.82 0.26 6.75
CA HIS A 85 12.73 1.23 7.34
C HIS A 85 12.04 2.61 7.45
N ALA A 86 12.26 3.33 8.56
CA ALA A 86 11.61 4.61 8.84
C ALA A 86 11.76 5.64 7.71
N ASP A 87 12.95 5.72 7.13
CA ASP A 87 13.28 6.65 6.03
C ASP A 87 12.44 6.41 4.76
N TYR A 88 11.91 5.20 4.57
CA TYR A 88 11.18 4.80 3.36
C TYR A 88 9.68 4.60 3.59
N VAL A 89 9.15 5.03 4.75
CA VAL A 89 7.70 4.95 5.06
C VAL A 89 6.83 5.63 3.99
N LYS A 90 7.34 6.66 3.29
CA LYS A 90 6.62 7.29 2.16
C LYS A 90 6.25 6.29 1.06
N ASN A 91 7.11 5.32 0.80
CA ASN A 91 6.88 4.29 -0.21
C ASN A 91 5.91 3.24 0.33
N MET A 92 6.00 2.90 1.62
CA MET A 92 5.02 2.04 2.27
C MET A 92 3.61 2.64 2.23
N ILE A 93 3.41 3.92 2.52
CA ILE A 93 2.09 4.59 2.44
C ILE A 93 1.47 4.43 1.05
N THR A 94 2.27 4.66 0.01
CA THR A 94 1.83 4.53 -1.38
C THR A 94 1.53 3.08 -1.76
N GLY A 95 2.27 2.10 -1.25
CA GLY A 95 1.97 0.68 -1.46
C GLY A 95 0.72 0.24 -0.68
N ALA A 96 0.59 0.63 0.58
CA ALA A 96 -0.55 0.30 1.44
C ALA A 96 -1.87 0.88 0.93
N ALA A 97 -1.85 2.06 0.32
CA ALA A 97 -3.03 2.64 -0.35
C ALA A 97 -3.58 1.76 -1.49
N GLN A 98 -2.82 0.78 -1.97
CA GLN A 98 -3.23 -0.15 -3.02
C GLN A 98 -3.78 -1.46 -2.46
N MET A 99 -3.66 -1.72 -1.17
CA MET A 99 -4.02 -3.00 -0.58
C MET A 99 -5.54 -3.09 -0.31
N ASP A 100 -6.13 -4.21 -0.68
CA ASP A 100 -7.46 -4.65 -0.23
C ASP A 100 -7.37 -5.46 1.08
N GLY A 101 -6.16 -5.90 1.45
CA GLY A 101 -5.82 -6.46 2.75
C GLY A 101 -4.31 -6.54 2.89
N GLY A 102 -3.79 -6.56 4.12
CA GLY A 102 -2.35 -6.58 4.39
C GLY A 102 -1.89 -7.87 5.07
N ILE A 103 -0.64 -8.24 4.84
CA ILE A 103 0.07 -9.24 5.63
C ILE A 103 1.02 -8.50 6.57
N LEU A 104 0.71 -8.47 7.86
CA LEU A 104 1.58 -7.89 8.88
C LEU A 104 2.64 -8.93 9.27
N VAL A 105 3.91 -8.62 9.00
CA VAL A 105 5.04 -9.51 9.30
C VAL A 105 5.73 -9.06 10.58
N VAL A 106 5.77 -9.94 11.57
CA VAL A 106 6.39 -9.68 12.87
C VAL A 106 7.37 -10.79 13.20
N ALA A 107 8.60 -10.45 13.56
CA ALA A 107 9.56 -11.44 14.03
C ALA A 107 9.19 -11.87 15.46
N ALA A 108 9.08 -13.19 15.68
CA ALA A 108 8.83 -13.79 16.98
C ALA A 108 9.86 -13.35 18.03
N THR A 109 11.13 -13.28 17.63
CA THR A 109 12.25 -12.90 18.50
C THR A 109 12.19 -11.46 19.02
N ASP A 110 11.53 -10.57 18.28
CA ASP A 110 11.58 -9.13 18.51
C ASP A 110 10.23 -8.59 19.02
N GLY A 111 9.14 -9.24 18.63
CA GLY A 111 7.78 -8.79 18.93
C GLY A 111 7.39 -7.47 18.23
N PRO A 112 6.36 -6.76 18.74
CA PRO A 112 5.87 -5.54 18.12
C PRO A 112 6.81 -4.32 18.30
N MET A 113 7.62 -4.07 17.27
CA MET A 113 8.54 -2.92 17.18
C MET A 113 7.86 -1.59 16.74
N PRO A 114 8.54 -0.42 16.85
CA PRO A 114 7.92 0.89 16.57
C PRO A 114 7.27 1.02 15.18
N GLN A 115 7.94 0.53 14.12
CA GLN A 115 7.39 0.56 12.76
C GLN A 115 6.25 -0.44 12.59
N THR A 116 6.15 -1.50 13.40
CA THR A 116 4.95 -2.35 13.42
C THR A 116 3.73 -1.50 13.80
N ARG A 117 3.85 -0.67 14.84
CA ARG A 117 2.80 0.25 15.29
C ARG A 117 2.49 1.31 14.21
N GLU A 118 3.53 1.95 13.68
CA GLU A 118 3.36 2.97 12.62
C GLU A 118 2.70 2.39 11.37
N HIS A 119 3.05 1.15 10.96
CA HIS A 119 2.49 0.51 9.78
C HIS A 119 1.03 0.09 9.98
N ILE A 120 0.64 -0.45 11.14
CA ILE A 120 -0.76 -0.76 11.45
C ILE A 120 -1.61 0.51 11.38
N LEU A 121 -1.14 1.56 12.03
CA LEU A 121 -1.80 2.87 12.01
C LEU A 121 -1.94 3.39 10.59
N LEU A 122 -0.84 3.46 9.83
CA LEU A 122 -0.88 3.95 8.46
C LEU A 122 -1.76 3.09 7.54
N ALA A 123 -1.73 1.77 7.68
CA ALA A 123 -2.60 0.86 6.93
C ALA A 123 -4.08 1.18 7.19
N LYS A 124 -4.47 1.39 8.46
CA LYS A 124 -5.82 1.82 8.81
C LYS A 124 -6.17 3.15 8.16
N GLN A 125 -5.25 4.12 8.20
CA GLN A 125 -5.50 5.48 7.70
C GLN A 125 -5.56 5.56 6.17
N VAL A 126 -4.84 4.73 5.44
CA VAL A 126 -4.98 4.62 3.98
C VAL A 126 -6.12 3.71 3.56
N GLY A 127 -6.85 3.12 4.51
CA GLY A 127 -8.09 2.39 4.27
C GLY A 127 -7.93 0.89 4.01
N VAL A 128 -6.84 0.26 4.47
CA VAL A 128 -6.70 -1.20 4.42
C VAL A 128 -7.73 -1.83 5.38
N PRO A 129 -8.69 -2.63 4.89
CA PRO A 129 -9.84 -3.06 5.69
C PRO A 129 -9.52 -4.22 6.64
N SER A 130 -8.63 -5.13 6.23
CA SER A 130 -8.31 -6.36 6.97
C SER A 130 -6.82 -6.66 6.92
N LEU A 131 -6.30 -7.24 8.00
CA LEU A 131 -4.93 -7.74 8.09
C LEU A 131 -4.93 -9.23 8.41
N VAL A 132 -3.92 -9.94 7.94
CA VAL A 132 -3.50 -11.27 8.41
C VAL A 132 -2.09 -11.13 8.95
N VAL A 133 -1.78 -11.79 10.07
CA VAL A 133 -0.44 -11.70 10.68
C VAL A 133 0.37 -12.95 10.34
N PHE A 134 1.63 -12.73 9.97
CA PHE A 134 2.62 -13.79 9.91
C PHE A 134 3.67 -13.54 11.00
N LEU A 135 3.63 -14.36 12.06
CA LEU A 135 4.63 -14.36 13.13
C LEU A 135 5.84 -15.17 12.64
N ASN A 136 6.76 -14.45 12.02
CA ASN A 136 7.94 -14.97 11.33
C ASN A 136 9.07 -15.32 12.31
N LYS A 137 10.10 -16.01 11.82
CA LYS A 137 11.28 -16.44 12.58
C LYS A 137 10.94 -17.34 13.77
N GLU A 138 9.87 -18.13 13.69
CA GLU A 138 9.53 -19.17 14.67
C GLU A 138 10.68 -20.19 14.82
N ASP A 139 11.49 -20.39 13.78
CA ASP A 139 12.67 -21.27 13.81
C ASP A 139 13.78 -20.79 14.74
N MET A 140 13.74 -19.54 15.19
CA MET A 140 14.69 -18.96 16.13
C MET A 140 14.15 -18.87 17.57
N MET A 141 12.96 -19.40 17.82
CA MET A 141 12.26 -19.26 19.10
C MET A 141 11.76 -20.61 19.61
N ASP A 142 12.51 -21.19 20.54
CA ASP A 142 12.24 -22.51 21.11
C ASP A 142 11.27 -22.47 22.31
N ASP A 143 10.93 -21.27 22.80
CA ASP A 143 10.08 -21.05 23.98
C ASP A 143 8.63 -20.76 23.56
N GLU A 144 7.75 -21.74 23.81
CA GLU A 144 6.32 -21.65 23.50
C GLU A 144 5.60 -20.58 24.32
N GLU A 145 5.99 -20.35 25.58
CA GLU A 145 5.35 -19.35 26.46
C GLU A 145 5.64 -17.94 25.95
N LEU A 146 6.87 -17.68 25.53
CA LEU A 146 7.23 -16.39 24.94
C LEU A 146 6.55 -16.16 23.58
N LEU A 147 6.35 -17.21 22.76
CA LEU A 147 5.60 -17.10 21.51
C LEU A 147 4.13 -16.73 21.74
N GLU A 148 3.51 -17.33 22.76
CA GLU A 148 2.15 -16.98 23.18
C GLU A 148 2.07 -15.54 23.70
N LEU A 149 3.05 -15.10 24.48
CA LEU A 149 3.12 -13.72 24.97
C LEU A 149 3.21 -12.71 23.81
N VAL A 150 4.08 -12.95 22.82
CA VAL A 150 4.20 -12.07 21.64
C VAL A 150 2.90 -12.07 20.83
N GLU A 151 2.23 -13.20 20.71
CA GLU A 151 0.92 -13.26 20.06
C GLU A 151 -0.12 -12.41 20.80
N MET A 152 -0.19 -12.50 22.13
CA MET A 152 -1.09 -11.68 22.96
C MET A 152 -0.83 -10.19 22.78
N GLU A 153 0.45 -9.76 22.85
CA GLU A 153 0.82 -8.35 22.64
C GLU A 153 0.42 -7.85 21.24
N LEU A 154 0.51 -8.70 20.22
CA LEU A 154 0.08 -8.36 18.86
C LEU A 154 -1.43 -8.19 18.75
N ARG A 155 -2.21 -9.04 19.42
CA ARG A 155 -3.68 -8.94 19.44
C ARG A 155 -4.13 -7.66 20.13
N GLU A 156 -3.54 -7.33 21.27
CA GLU A 156 -3.78 -6.07 21.97
C GLU A 156 -3.44 -4.87 21.08
N LEU A 157 -2.27 -4.89 20.43
CA LEU A 157 -1.84 -3.82 19.53
C LEU A 157 -2.78 -3.62 18.33
N LEU A 158 -3.26 -4.71 17.72
CA LEU A 158 -4.22 -4.62 16.62
C LEU A 158 -5.55 -4.02 17.10
N THR A 159 -6.00 -4.41 18.28
CA THR A 159 -7.22 -3.88 18.92
C THR A 159 -7.10 -2.38 19.21
N ASP A 160 -5.95 -1.93 19.71
CA ASP A 160 -5.67 -0.51 19.97
C ASP A 160 -5.80 0.39 18.72
N TYR A 161 -5.62 -0.18 17.52
CA TYR A 161 -5.75 0.52 16.23
C TYR A 161 -7.03 0.15 15.45
N ASP A 162 -8.07 -0.29 16.16
CA ASP A 162 -9.39 -0.64 15.61
C ASP A 162 -9.36 -1.77 14.57
N PHE A 163 -8.41 -2.69 14.66
CA PHE A 163 -8.47 -3.97 13.97
C PHE A 163 -9.04 -5.05 14.89
N ASP A 164 -9.58 -6.12 14.31
CA ASP A 164 -10.20 -7.23 15.04
C ASP A 164 -9.11 -8.16 15.63
N GLY A 165 -8.40 -7.69 16.65
CA GLY A 165 -7.28 -8.41 17.26
C GLY A 165 -7.63 -9.80 17.77
N ASP A 166 -8.87 -10.03 18.18
CA ASP A 166 -9.35 -11.33 18.67
C ASP A 166 -9.46 -12.37 17.55
N ASN A 167 -9.93 -11.97 16.36
CA ASN A 167 -10.24 -12.91 15.27
C ASN A 167 -9.26 -12.85 14.09
N ILE A 168 -8.35 -11.88 14.03
CA ILE A 168 -7.31 -11.84 12.99
C ILE A 168 -6.48 -13.13 13.03
N PRO A 169 -6.33 -13.84 11.90
CA PRO A 169 -5.47 -15.02 11.83
C PRO A 169 -4.01 -14.63 12.06
N ILE A 170 -3.36 -15.34 12.97
CA ILE A 170 -1.93 -15.22 13.25
C ILE A 170 -1.28 -16.56 12.91
N ILE A 171 -0.50 -16.59 11.83
CA ILE A 171 0.19 -17.78 11.36
C ILE A 171 1.64 -17.72 11.81
N LYS A 172 2.04 -18.69 12.64
CA LYS A 172 3.42 -18.85 13.12
C LYS A 172 4.22 -19.64 12.10
N GLY A 173 5.41 -19.17 11.76
CA GLY A 173 6.24 -19.85 10.79
C GLY A 173 7.61 -19.21 10.59
N SER A 174 8.32 -19.74 9.61
CA SER A 174 9.59 -19.19 9.17
C SER A 174 9.62 -19.07 7.64
N GLY A 175 9.57 -17.83 7.16
CA GLY A 175 9.72 -17.52 5.73
C GLY A 175 11.09 -17.94 5.18
N LEU A 176 12.16 -17.85 5.99
CA LEU A 176 13.51 -18.23 5.57
C LEU A 176 13.63 -19.74 5.33
N GLN A 177 13.24 -20.55 6.32
CA GLN A 177 13.26 -22.01 6.21
C GLN A 177 12.34 -22.51 5.08
N ALA A 178 11.16 -21.89 4.89
CA ALA A 178 10.28 -22.20 3.76
C ALA A 178 10.95 -21.88 2.42
N LEU A 179 11.58 -20.70 2.30
CA LEU A 179 12.31 -20.29 1.10
C LEU A 179 13.48 -21.24 0.79
N GLN A 180 14.25 -21.63 1.80
CA GLN A 180 15.36 -22.57 1.66
C GLN A 180 14.87 -23.96 1.22
N ALA A 181 13.78 -24.46 1.81
CA ALA A 181 13.17 -25.72 1.41
C ALA A 181 12.72 -25.70 -0.06
N MET A 182 12.03 -24.63 -0.48
CA MET A 182 11.62 -24.45 -1.88
C MET A 182 12.80 -24.23 -2.83
N THR A 183 13.91 -23.66 -2.36
CA THR A 183 15.12 -23.51 -3.18
C THR A 183 15.82 -24.85 -3.38
N ALA A 184 15.89 -25.68 -2.33
CA ALA A 184 16.46 -27.01 -2.40
C ALA A 184 15.60 -27.98 -3.22
N ASN A 185 14.28 -27.90 -3.09
CA ASN A 185 13.33 -28.67 -3.86
C ASN A 185 12.14 -27.80 -4.31
N PRO A 186 12.20 -27.19 -5.51
CA PRO A 186 11.13 -26.33 -6.04
C PRO A 186 9.80 -27.03 -6.32
N LYS A 187 9.74 -28.34 -6.14
CA LYS A 187 8.53 -29.16 -6.32
C LYS A 187 7.88 -29.57 -5.01
N THR A 188 8.40 -29.10 -3.87
CA THR A 188 7.84 -29.42 -2.56
C THR A 188 6.36 -29.06 -2.50
N GLN A 189 5.53 -30.04 -2.19
CA GLN A 189 4.08 -29.90 -2.10
C GLN A 189 3.62 -29.79 -0.64
N ARG A 190 2.34 -29.46 -0.48
CA ARG A 190 1.69 -29.42 0.83
C ARG A 190 1.79 -30.79 1.53
N GLY A 191 2.16 -30.79 2.80
CA GLY A 191 2.38 -31.97 3.65
C GLY A 191 3.79 -32.53 3.64
N GLU A 192 4.69 -32.03 2.77
CA GLU A 192 6.06 -32.55 2.64
C GLU A 192 7.08 -31.80 3.50
N ASN A 193 6.79 -30.56 3.89
CA ASN A 193 7.68 -29.75 4.71
C ASN A 193 6.90 -28.80 5.63
N LYS A 194 7.18 -28.87 6.93
CA LYS A 194 6.46 -28.09 7.94
C LYS A 194 6.46 -26.58 7.69
N TRP A 195 7.55 -26.02 7.15
CA TRP A 195 7.66 -24.57 6.92
C TRP A 195 6.96 -24.13 5.64
N VAL A 196 7.00 -24.97 4.60
CA VAL A 196 6.22 -24.75 3.38
C VAL A 196 4.72 -24.83 3.68
N ASP A 197 4.31 -25.74 4.58
CA ASP A 197 2.93 -25.84 5.04
C ASP A 197 2.44 -24.57 5.74
N LYS A 198 3.29 -23.89 6.50
CA LYS A 198 2.95 -22.57 7.08
C LYS A 198 2.70 -21.49 6.02
N ILE A 199 3.35 -21.56 4.86
CA ILE A 199 3.05 -20.65 3.74
C ILE A 199 1.70 -20.98 3.11
N TYR A 200 1.35 -22.26 2.97
CA TYR A 200 0.01 -22.66 2.54
C TYR A 200 -1.08 -22.24 3.54
N GLU A 201 -0.86 -22.45 4.85
CA GLU A 201 -1.76 -21.99 5.90
C GLU A 201 -1.96 -20.47 5.87
N LEU A 202 -0.89 -19.70 5.65
CA LEU A 202 -0.97 -18.24 5.46
C LEU A 202 -1.85 -17.88 4.26
N MET A 203 -1.66 -18.53 3.11
CA MET A 203 -2.46 -18.24 1.92
C MET A 203 -3.93 -18.70 2.06
N ASP A 204 -4.20 -19.79 2.78
CA ASP A 204 -5.56 -20.21 3.12
C ASP A 204 -6.24 -19.18 4.06
N ALA A 205 -5.50 -18.63 5.03
CA ALA A 205 -5.98 -17.57 5.91
C ALA A 205 -6.26 -16.27 5.12
N VAL A 206 -5.39 -15.90 4.18
CA VAL A 206 -5.60 -14.76 3.28
C VAL A 206 -6.84 -14.97 2.40
N ASP A 207 -7.01 -16.15 1.81
CA ASP A 207 -8.17 -16.49 0.99
C ASP A 207 -9.49 -16.42 1.76
N SER A 208 -9.50 -16.84 3.03
CA SER A 208 -10.69 -16.93 3.86
C SER A 208 -11.03 -15.63 4.61
N TYR A 209 -10.02 -14.93 5.13
CA TYR A 209 -10.21 -13.79 6.02
C TYR A 209 -10.26 -12.44 5.29
N ILE A 210 -9.40 -12.24 4.27
CA ILE A 210 -9.44 -11.00 3.48
C ILE A 210 -10.63 -11.09 2.52
N PRO A 211 -11.63 -10.18 2.60
CA PRO A 211 -12.79 -10.24 1.72
C PRO A 211 -12.40 -9.92 0.28
N THR A 212 -13.14 -10.49 -0.68
CA THR A 212 -13.05 -10.02 -2.06
C THR A 212 -13.71 -8.64 -2.12
N PRO A 213 -12.98 -7.58 -2.48
CA PRO A 213 -13.51 -6.22 -2.45
C PRO A 213 -14.56 -6.00 -3.55
N GLU A 214 -15.62 -5.28 -3.21
CA GLU A 214 -16.58 -4.81 -4.21
C GLU A 214 -15.93 -3.69 -5.04
N ARG A 215 -15.80 -3.93 -6.35
CA ARG A 215 -15.12 -3.02 -7.25
C ARG A 215 -16.09 -1.98 -7.79
N ALA A 216 -15.76 -0.70 -7.62
CA ALA A 216 -16.59 0.42 -8.08
C ALA A 216 -16.48 0.66 -9.59
N VAL A 217 -16.80 -0.35 -10.41
CA VAL A 217 -16.64 -0.34 -11.88
C VAL A 217 -17.61 0.59 -12.60
N ASP A 218 -18.75 0.90 -11.99
CA ASP A 218 -19.78 1.78 -12.58
C ASP A 218 -19.50 3.27 -12.35
N LYS A 219 -18.48 3.62 -11.57
CA LYS A 219 -18.09 5.00 -11.31
C LYS A 219 -17.18 5.53 -12.45
N PRO A 220 -17.01 6.86 -12.58
CA PRO A 220 -16.04 7.44 -13.50
C PRO A 220 -14.62 6.90 -13.25
N PHE A 221 -13.90 6.57 -14.33
CA PHE A 221 -12.52 6.07 -14.25
C PHE A 221 -11.62 7.00 -13.45
N LEU A 222 -10.85 6.44 -12.51
CA LEU A 222 -9.77 7.12 -11.81
C LEU A 222 -8.69 6.10 -11.43
N MET A 223 -7.44 6.42 -11.76
CA MET A 223 -6.25 5.66 -11.41
C MET A 223 -5.21 6.62 -10.81
N ALA A 224 -4.71 6.33 -9.62
CA ALA A 224 -3.63 7.10 -9.01
C ALA A 224 -2.29 6.68 -9.61
N VAL A 225 -1.45 7.65 -10.00
CA VAL A 225 -0.14 7.37 -10.59
C VAL A 225 0.86 7.08 -9.46
N GLU A 226 1.38 5.86 -9.45
CA GLU A 226 2.45 5.42 -8.53
C GLU A 226 3.83 5.66 -9.12
N ASP A 227 4.03 5.28 -10.38
CA ASP A 227 5.32 5.40 -11.06
C ASP A 227 5.14 5.63 -12.58
N VAL A 228 6.19 6.12 -13.23
CA VAL A 228 6.21 6.51 -14.63
C VAL A 228 7.47 5.99 -15.32
N PHE A 229 7.26 5.20 -16.36
CA PHE A 229 8.31 4.62 -17.19
C PHE A 229 8.20 5.07 -18.63
N THR A 230 9.34 5.19 -19.31
CA THR A 230 9.37 5.36 -20.76
C THR A 230 9.76 4.04 -21.39
N ILE A 231 8.90 3.50 -22.26
CA ILE A 231 9.23 2.34 -23.09
C ILE A 231 9.70 2.85 -24.45
N THR A 232 10.97 2.61 -24.77
CA THR A 232 11.58 2.96 -26.06
C THR A 232 10.72 2.44 -27.21
N GLY A 233 10.29 3.34 -28.08
CA GLY A 233 9.46 3.02 -29.26
C GLY A 233 7.96 2.79 -28.98
N ARG A 234 7.49 2.84 -27.72
CA ARG A 234 6.04 2.75 -27.40
C ARG A 234 5.49 4.02 -26.77
N GLY A 235 6.26 4.69 -25.89
CA GLY A 235 5.84 5.92 -25.22
C GLY A 235 5.92 5.84 -23.69
N THR A 236 5.19 6.74 -23.03
CA THR A 236 5.16 6.88 -21.57
C THR A 236 4.07 6.00 -20.97
N VAL A 237 4.45 5.17 -20.00
CA VAL A 237 3.57 4.28 -19.24
C VAL A 237 3.47 4.80 -17.81
N ALA A 238 2.25 5.03 -17.36
CA ALA A 238 1.96 5.30 -15.95
C ALA A 238 1.48 4.01 -15.29
N THR A 239 2.05 3.65 -14.15
CA THR A 239 1.59 2.49 -13.37
C THR A 239 0.82 2.94 -12.14
N GLY A 240 -0.18 2.13 -11.76
CA GLY A 240 -0.87 2.28 -10.49
C GLY A 240 -2.13 1.42 -10.42
N ARG A 241 -2.77 1.47 -9.25
CA ARG A 241 -4.05 0.82 -9.01
C ARG A 241 -5.20 1.67 -9.57
N ILE A 242 -6.05 1.05 -10.37
CA ILE A 242 -7.33 1.67 -10.77
C ILE A 242 -8.25 1.68 -9.55
N GLU A 243 -8.59 2.86 -9.04
CA GLU A 243 -9.43 3.00 -7.84
C GLU A 243 -10.90 2.74 -8.15
N ARG A 244 -11.37 3.25 -9.29
CA ARG A 244 -12.77 3.20 -9.70
C ARG A 244 -12.91 3.26 -11.22
N GLY A 245 -14.05 2.77 -11.70
CA GLY A 245 -14.41 2.77 -13.12
C GLY A 245 -13.69 1.74 -13.97
N ILE A 246 -13.86 1.89 -15.28
CA ILE A 246 -13.25 1.08 -16.33
C ILE A 246 -12.57 2.02 -17.32
N VAL A 247 -11.41 1.62 -17.83
CA VAL A 247 -10.71 2.28 -18.94
C VAL A 247 -10.43 1.27 -20.04
N LYS A 248 -10.64 1.69 -21.29
CA LYS A 248 -10.40 0.88 -22.49
C LYS A 248 -9.30 1.50 -23.34
N VAL A 249 -8.63 0.65 -24.12
CA VAL A 249 -7.72 1.15 -25.16
C VAL A 249 -8.51 2.01 -26.14
N GLY A 250 -8.05 3.23 -26.37
CA GLY A 250 -8.72 4.24 -27.20
C GLY A 250 -9.47 5.32 -26.41
N ASP A 251 -9.72 5.11 -25.11
CA ASP A 251 -10.41 6.10 -24.28
C ASP A 251 -9.58 7.38 -24.15
N THR A 252 -10.28 8.52 -24.10
CA THR A 252 -9.69 9.81 -23.74
C THR A 252 -9.73 9.98 -22.23
N VAL A 253 -8.61 10.39 -21.64
CA VAL A 253 -8.40 10.57 -20.20
C VAL A 253 -7.72 11.90 -19.92
N GLU A 254 -7.83 12.38 -18.69
CA GLU A 254 -7.16 13.58 -18.20
C GLU A 254 -6.10 13.24 -17.15
N LEU A 255 -4.95 13.90 -17.24
CA LEU A 255 -3.94 13.94 -16.18
C LEU A 255 -4.25 15.10 -15.25
N VAL A 256 -4.57 14.81 -13.99
CA VAL A 256 -5.05 15.80 -13.02
C VAL A 256 -4.12 15.83 -11.80
N GLY A 257 -3.80 17.03 -11.32
CA GLY A 257 -3.00 17.27 -10.12
C GLY A 257 -1.55 17.68 -10.41
N ILE A 258 -0.95 18.38 -9.47
CA ILE A 258 0.40 18.98 -9.43
C ILE A 258 0.64 20.06 -10.50
N ARG A 259 0.19 19.81 -11.73
CA ARG A 259 0.37 20.61 -12.94
C ARG A 259 -0.97 20.89 -13.62
N ASP A 260 -0.92 21.68 -14.70
CA ASP A 260 -2.08 21.95 -15.54
C ASP A 260 -2.66 20.65 -16.11
N THR A 261 -3.99 20.57 -16.08
CA THR A 261 -4.70 19.38 -16.56
C THR A 261 -4.52 19.25 -18.07
N LYS A 262 -4.11 18.06 -18.51
CA LYS A 262 -3.90 17.72 -19.93
C LYS A 262 -4.72 16.50 -20.31
N SER A 263 -5.41 16.56 -21.44
CA SER A 263 -6.08 15.39 -22.02
C SER A 263 -5.11 14.58 -22.88
N THR A 264 -5.24 13.26 -22.84
CA THR A 264 -4.51 12.33 -23.71
C THR A 264 -5.41 11.11 -24.02
N ALA A 265 -4.92 10.21 -24.87
CA ALA A 265 -5.60 8.97 -25.21
C ALA A 265 -4.80 7.75 -24.71
N VAL A 266 -5.53 6.76 -24.20
CA VAL A 266 -4.97 5.47 -23.80
C VAL A 266 -4.67 4.65 -25.06
N THR A 267 -3.43 4.19 -25.22
CA THR A 267 -2.99 3.41 -26.39
C THR A 267 -2.65 1.96 -26.07
N GLY A 268 -2.60 1.61 -24.78
CA GLY A 268 -2.38 0.26 -24.31
C GLY A 268 -2.61 0.16 -22.81
N ILE A 269 -3.06 -1.01 -22.37
CA ILE A 269 -3.24 -1.33 -20.96
C ILE A 269 -2.58 -2.68 -20.73
N GLU A 270 -1.76 -2.77 -19.68
CA GLU A 270 -1.01 -3.97 -19.36
C GLU A 270 -1.06 -4.24 -17.86
N MET A 271 -1.06 -5.51 -17.47
CA MET A 271 -0.96 -5.95 -16.08
C MET A 271 0.03 -7.11 -16.03
N PHE A 272 1.07 -7.00 -15.20
CA PHE A 272 2.14 -8.02 -15.09
C PHE A 272 2.74 -8.44 -16.45
N LYS A 273 3.01 -7.47 -17.33
CA LYS A 273 3.53 -7.67 -18.70
C LYS A 273 2.59 -8.43 -19.65
N LYS A 274 1.34 -8.67 -19.25
CA LYS A 274 0.27 -9.22 -20.08
C LYS A 274 -0.64 -8.09 -20.56
N SER A 275 -1.14 -8.15 -21.79
CA SER A 275 -2.00 -7.13 -22.37
C SER A 275 -3.45 -7.28 -21.91
N LEU A 276 -4.12 -6.15 -21.73
CA LEU A 276 -5.55 -6.04 -21.41
C LEU A 276 -6.26 -5.20 -22.47
N ASP A 277 -7.47 -5.62 -22.86
CA ASP A 277 -8.34 -4.80 -23.72
C ASP A 277 -9.00 -3.67 -22.90
N GLN A 278 -9.25 -3.93 -21.61
CA GLN A 278 -9.78 -2.99 -20.64
C GLN A 278 -9.19 -3.23 -19.24
N GLY A 279 -8.88 -2.14 -18.55
CA GLY A 279 -8.58 -2.10 -17.12
C GLY A 279 -9.83 -1.74 -16.33
N MET A 280 -9.96 -2.27 -15.12
CA MET A 280 -11.09 -2.02 -14.22
C MET A 280 -10.60 -1.75 -12.80
N ALA A 281 -11.48 -1.15 -12.00
CA ALA A 281 -11.25 -0.93 -10.58
C ALA A 281 -10.69 -2.19 -9.89
N GLY A 282 -9.55 -2.02 -9.21
CA GLY A 282 -8.79 -3.10 -8.58
C GLY A 282 -7.52 -3.50 -9.32
N ASP A 283 -7.42 -3.31 -10.63
CA ASP A 283 -6.22 -3.75 -11.36
C ASP A 283 -5.01 -2.87 -11.02
N ASN A 284 -3.87 -3.53 -10.78
CA ASN A 284 -2.55 -2.90 -10.84
C ASN A 284 -2.07 -2.87 -12.29
N ALA A 285 -2.35 -1.75 -12.97
CA ALA A 285 -2.18 -1.63 -14.41
C ALA A 285 -1.08 -0.63 -14.79
N GLY A 286 -0.38 -0.92 -15.88
CA GLY A 286 0.38 0.03 -16.66
C GLY A 286 -0.46 0.56 -17.81
N VAL A 287 -0.71 1.87 -17.83
CA VAL A 287 -1.48 2.57 -18.87
C VAL A 287 -0.52 3.33 -19.77
N LEU A 288 -0.46 2.93 -21.04
CA LEU A 288 0.33 3.61 -22.07
C LEU A 288 -0.44 4.82 -22.61
N LEU A 289 0.19 5.98 -22.58
CA LEU A 289 -0.43 7.26 -22.92
C LEU A 289 0.17 7.87 -24.19
N ARG A 290 -0.69 8.40 -25.05
CA ARG A 290 -0.26 8.98 -26.34
C ARG A 290 0.40 10.34 -26.16
N GLY A 291 1.56 10.52 -26.80
CA GLY A 291 2.14 11.85 -27.02
C GLY A 291 2.67 12.56 -25.77
N LEU A 292 2.76 11.86 -24.64
CA LEU A 292 3.32 12.40 -23.41
C LEU A 292 4.79 12.03 -23.27
N LYS A 293 5.59 12.96 -22.78
CA LYS A 293 6.95 12.70 -22.30
C LYS A 293 6.90 12.27 -20.84
N LYS A 294 8.01 11.68 -20.36
CA LYS A 294 8.15 11.35 -18.93
C LYS A 294 7.91 12.56 -18.04
N ASP A 295 8.40 13.73 -18.46
CA ASP A 295 8.27 14.96 -17.67
C ASP A 295 6.85 15.56 -17.69
N ASP A 296 5.91 15.03 -18.47
CA ASP A 296 4.52 15.52 -18.50
C ASP A 296 3.64 14.88 -17.41
N ILE A 297 4.12 13.82 -16.77
CA ILE A 297 3.37 13.02 -15.79
C ILE A 297 4.31 12.56 -14.67
N GLU A 298 3.84 12.66 -13.44
CA GLU A 298 4.63 12.26 -12.28
C GLU A 298 3.77 11.57 -11.23
N ARG A 299 4.43 10.89 -10.28
CA ARG A 299 3.79 10.31 -9.10
C ARG A 299 3.00 11.38 -8.36
N GLY A 300 1.81 11.02 -7.88
CA GLY A 300 0.89 11.93 -7.21
C GLY A 300 -0.11 12.62 -8.14
N MET A 301 0.06 12.51 -9.46
CA MET A 301 -1.03 12.82 -10.38
C MET A 301 -2.06 11.68 -10.41
N VAL A 302 -3.25 11.94 -10.95
CA VAL A 302 -4.23 10.90 -11.27
C VAL A 302 -4.56 10.91 -12.77
N ILE A 303 -4.88 9.74 -13.30
CA ILE A 303 -5.47 9.57 -14.62
C ILE A 303 -6.96 9.36 -14.43
N ALA A 304 -7.78 10.26 -14.96
CA ALA A 304 -9.21 10.24 -14.71
C ALA A 304 -10.03 10.37 -16.00
N LYS A 305 -11.31 9.97 -15.93
CA LYS A 305 -12.29 10.31 -16.97
C LYS A 305 -12.38 11.84 -17.09
N PRO A 306 -12.42 12.42 -18.30
CA PRO A 306 -12.44 13.87 -18.47
C PRO A 306 -13.56 14.55 -17.68
N GLY A 307 -13.20 15.61 -16.96
CA GLY A 307 -14.11 16.40 -16.12
C GLY A 307 -14.70 15.67 -14.91
N SER A 308 -14.22 14.46 -14.57
CA SER A 308 -14.78 13.70 -13.43
C SER A 308 -14.16 14.03 -12.08
N ILE A 309 -13.00 14.69 -12.06
CA ILE A 309 -12.33 15.18 -10.86
C ILE A 309 -11.54 16.44 -11.23
N THR A 310 -11.51 17.41 -10.33
CA THR A 310 -10.76 18.66 -10.49
C THR A 310 -9.66 18.77 -9.44
N PRO A 311 -8.55 19.47 -9.74
CA PRO A 311 -7.48 19.66 -8.78
C PRO A 311 -7.81 20.84 -7.84
N HIS A 312 -7.52 20.68 -6.55
CA HIS A 312 -7.80 21.69 -5.53
C HIS A 312 -6.56 22.01 -4.69
N THR A 313 -6.52 23.23 -4.17
CA THR A 313 -5.44 23.78 -3.34
C THR A 313 -5.87 24.02 -1.90
N GLN A 314 -7.18 24.16 -1.64
CA GLN A 314 -7.66 24.43 -0.29
C GLN A 314 -8.83 23.52 0.09
N PHE A 315 -8.77 22.98 1.31
CA PHE A 315 -9.81 22.12 1.86
C PHE A 315 -9.88 22.25 3.39
N GLU A 316 -11.03 21.90 3.95
CA GLU A 316 -11.22 21.61 5.36
C GLU A 316 -11.09 20.11 5.60
N GLY A 317 -10.38 19.72 6.65
CA GLY A 317 -10.22 18.32 7.04
C GLY A 317 -10.46 18.11 8.52
N GLU A 318 -10.97 16.94 8.89
CA GLU A 318 -11.01 16.48 10.28
C GLU A 318 -9.76 15.64 10.53
N VAL A 319 -8.96 16.00 11.54
CA VAL A 319 -7.64 15.43 11.79
C VAL A 319 -7.52 14.99 13.24
N TYR A 320 -7.09 13.75 13.42
CA TYR A 320 -6.53 13.26 14.67
C TYR A 320 -5.02 13.48 14.68
N VAL A 321 -4.49 14.13 15.72
CA VAL A 321 -3.06 14.36 15.90
C VAL A 321 -2.46 13.26 16.76
N LEU A 322 -1.46 12.57 16.24
CA LEU A 322 -0.83 11.45 16.93
C LEU A 322 -0.03 11.92 18.14
N THR A 323 -0.18 11.20 19.24
CA THR A 323 0.61 11.33 20.48
C THR A 323 2.04 10.82 20.29
N GLU A 324 2.93 11.15 21.23
CA GLU A 324 4.30 10.62 21.26
C GLU A 324 4.34 9.08 21.32
N LYS A 325 3.40 8.47 22.05
CA LYS A 325 3.31 7.00 22.20
C LYS A 325 2.97 6.31 20.88
N GLU A 326 2.21 6.98 20.02
CA GLU A 326 1.84 6.51 18.68
C GLU A 326 2.92 6.86 17.62
N GLY A 327 4.07 7.40 18.04
CA GLY A 327 5.16 7.81 17.15
C GLY A 327 5.02 9.23 16.58
N GLY A 328 4.02 9.97 17.04
CA GLY A 328 3.72 11.34 16.62
C GLY A 328 4.57 12.41 17.28
N ARG A 329 3.95 13.55 17.57
CA ARG A 329 4.64 14.71 18.14
C ARG A 329 4.71 14.64 19.65
N LYS A 330 5.78 15.23 20.22
CA LYS A 330 5.86 15.53 21.66
C LYS A 330 5.31 16.91 22.01
N THR A 331 5.41 17.85 21.07
CA THR A 331 5.10 19.26 21.29
C THR A 331 3.95 19.73 20.41
N PRO A 332 3.18 20.73 20.87
CA PRO A 332 2.11 21.32 20.09
C PRO A 332 2.61 21.99 18.81
N PHE A 333 1.67 22.29 17.91
CA PHE A 333 1.90 23.15 16.75
C PHE A 333 0.82 24.24 16.62
N PHE A 334 1.13 25.27 15.85
CA PHE A 334 0.35 26.51 15.72
C PHE A 334 -0.05 26.77 14.28
N ALA A 335 -0.94 27.75 14.08
CA ALA A 335 -1.36 28.17 12.75
C ALA A 335 -0.14 28.64 11.94
N GLY A 336 -0.14 28.33 10.65
CA GLY A 336 1.02 28.51 9.77
C GLY A 336 1.99 27.33 9.75
N TYR A 337 1.73 26.26 10.51
CA TYR A 337 2.52 25.03 10.46
C TYR A 337 2.49 24.39 9.07
N ARG A 338 3.67 23.93 8.57
CA ARG A 338 3.87 23.50 7.17
C ARG A 338 4.35 22.05 7.01
N PRO A 339 3.51 21.04 7.29
CA PRO A 339 3.87 19.64 7.10
C PRO A 339 3.68 19.17 5.65
N GLN A 340 4.06 17.91 5.39
CA GLN A 340 3.70 17.20 4.17
C GLN A 340 2.36 16.48 4.34
N PHE A 341 1.50 16.60 3.33
CA PHE A 341 0.22 15.91 3.24
C PHE A 341 0.33 14.77 2.23
N TYR A 342 -0.09 13.59 2.64
CA TYR A 342 -0.12 12.39 1.82
C TYR A 342 -1.56 12.06 1.45
N VAL A 343 -1.89 12.19 0.17
CA VAL A 343 -3.22 11.88 -0.40
C VAL A 343 -3.02 10.88 -1.53
N ARG A 344 -3.44 9.63 -1.32
CA ARG A 344 -3.14 8.50 -2.22
C ARG A 344 -1.63 8.33 -2.45
N THR A 345 -1.18 8.51 -3.68
CA THR A 345 0.22 8.45 -4.12
C THR A 345 0.91 9.82 -4.08
N THR A 346 0.17 10.89 -3.76
CA THR A 346 0.64 12.28 -3.73
C THR A 346 1.23 12.62 -2.39
N ASP A 347 2.42 13.21 -2.40
CA ASP A 347 2.98 13.96 -1.27
C ASP A 347 3.12 15.43 -1.66
N VAL A 348 2.51 16.32 -0.87
CA VAL A 348 2.50 17.76 -1.16
C VAL A 348 2.61 18.57 0.13
N THR A 349 3.43 19.62 0.11
CA THR A 349 3.55 20.51 1.26
C THR A 349 2.27 21.33 1.40
N GLY A 350 1.72 21.39 2.61
CA GLY A 350 0.57 22.22 2.90
C GLY A 350 0.85 23.12 4.09
N THR A 351 0.11 24.22 4.19
CA THR A 351 0.12 25.12 5.34
C THR A 351 -1.21 24.97 6.05
N ILE A 352 -1.21 24.66 7.34
CA ILE A 352 -2.44 24.66 8.13
C ILE A 352 -2.71 26.10 8.56
N LYS A 353 -3.78 26.70 8.05
CA LYS A 353 -4.10 28.13 8.23
C LYS A 353 -4.85 28.42 9.50
N ALA A 354 -5.73 27.50 9.89
CA ALA A 354 -6.60 27.66 11.04
C ALA A 354 -6.96 26.28 11.60
N PHE A 355 -7.28 26.28 12.89
CA PHE A 355 -7.81 25.14 13.62
C PHE A 355 -9.12 25.55 14.27
N THR A 356 -10.08 24.64 14.27
CA THR A 356 -11.27 24.74 15.11
C THR A 356 -11.43 23.44 15.89
N ASP A 357 -11.97 23.53 17.10
CA ASP A 357 -12.40 22.33 17.81
C ASP A 357 -13.60 21.69 17.10
N ARG A 358 -14.10 20.57 17.63
CA ARG A 358 -15.23 19.85 17.02
C ARG A 358 -16.50 20.71 16.97
N ASP A 359 -16.69 21.60 17.93
CA ASP A 359 -17.85 22.46 18.13
C ASP A 359 -17.73 23.82 17.41
N GLY A 360 -16.59 24.09 16.76
CA GLY A 360 -16.33 25.29 15.98
C GLY A 360 -15.69 26.44 16.77
N GLY A 361 -15.19 26.18 17.98
CA GLY A 361 -14.39 27.13 18.75
C GLY A 361 -13.00 27.31 18.14
N ASP A 362 -12.48 28.54 18.17
CA ASP A 362 -11.11 28.84 17.72
C ASP A 362 -10.09 28.17 18.66
N VAL A 363 -9.12 27.48 18.05
CA VAL A 363 -8.04 26.80 18.77
C VAL A 363 -6.71 27.45 18.42
N GLU A 364 -6.01 28.02 19.40
CA GLU A 364 -4.73 28.69 19.16
C GLU A 364 -3.56 27.71 18.97
N MET A 365 -3.62 26.56 19.64
CA MET A 365 -2.58 25.52 19.58
C MET A 365 -3.20 24.12 19.59
N VAL A 366 -2.57 23.21 18.88
CA VAL A 366 -3.03 21.83 18.75
C VAL A 366 -2.10 20.92 19.52
N MET A 367 -2.65 20.16 20.45
CA MET A 367 -1.91 19.21 21.27
C MET A 367 -1.88 17.82 20.61
N PRO A 368 -0.80 17.05 20.80
CA PRO A 368 -0.81 15.63 20.46
C PRO A 368 -1.94 14.89 21.20
N GLY A 369 -2.75 14.11 20.48
CA GLY A 369 -3.96 13.44 20.95
C GLY A 369 -5.27 14.15 20.59
N ASP A 370 -5.20 15.39 20.09
CA ASP A 370 -6.40 16.16 19.77
C ASP A 370 -7.08 15.67 18.49
N ASN A 371 -8.40 15.86 18.46
CA ASN A 371 -9.21 15.74 17.26
C ASN A 371 -9.72 17.12 16.86
N ILE A 372 -9.24 17.65 15.74
CA ILE A 372 -9.51 19.02 15.32
C ILE A 372 -10.00 19.11 13.89
N LYS A 373 -10.64 20.22 13.54
CA LYS A 373 -10.89 20.62 12.16
C LYS A 373 -9.78 21.56 11.72
N VAL A 374 -9.17 21.27 10.57
CA VAL A 374 -8.08 22.05 9.99
C VAL A 374 -8.51 22.69 8.68
N THR A 375 -8.07 23.92 8.41
CA THR A 375 -8.10 24.50 7.06
C THR A 375 -6.70 24.42 6.47
N VAL A 376 -6.57 23.74 5.33
CA VAL A 376 -5.27 23.47 4.69
C VAL A 376 -5.17 24.23 3.37
N GLU A 377 -4.01 24.82 3.13
CA GLU A 377 -3.62 25.38 1.82
C GLU A 377 -2.37 24.67 1.29
N LEU A 378 -2.50 23.96 0.18
CA LEU A 378 -1.45 23.20 -0.49
C LEU A 378 -0.63 24.08 -1.44
N ILE A 379 0.66 23.80 -1.57
CA ILE A 379 1.54 24.55 -2.49
C ILE A 379 1.27 24.24 -3.97
N ASN A 380 0.68 23.08 -4.25
CA ASN A 380 0.28 22.63 -5.58
C ASN A 380 -1.16 22.12 -5.52
N ALA A 381 -1.91 22.30 -6.60
CA ALA A 381 -3.26 21.76 -6.71
C ALA A 381 -3.20 20.24 -6.88
N ILE A 382 -3.95 19.46 -6.12
CA ILE A 382 -3.96 17.99 -6.21
C ILE A 382 -5.37 17.46 -6.44
N ALA A 383 -5.48 16.24 -6.97
CA ALA A 383 -6.77 15.59 -7.16
C ALA A 383 -7.33 15.09 -5.81
N ILE A 384 -8.27 15.83 -5.24
CA ILE A 384 -8.84 15.59 -3.91
C ILE A 384 -10.34 15.82 -3.92
N GLU A 385 -11.11 15.00 -3.20
CA GLU A 385 -12.56 15.13 -3.08
C GLU A 385 -12.96 14.96 -1.61
N GLN A 386 -14.18 15.37 -1.29
CA GLN A 386 -14.76 15.16 0.04
C GLN A 386 -14.80 13.66 0.40
N GLY A 387 -14.48 13.35 1.66
CA GLY A 387 -14.42 12.00 2.21
C GLY A 387 -13.08 11.28 1.99
N MET A 388 -12.12 11.88 1.29
CA MET A 388 -10.81 11.26 1.11
C MET A 388 -9.99 11.28 2.39
N ARG A 389 -9.36 10.15 2.70
CA ARG A 389 -8.40 10.04 3.80
C ARG A 389 -7.04 10.61 3.38
N PHE A 390 -6.33 11.18 4.35
CA PHE A 390 -4.97 11.67 4.17
C PHE A 390 -4.15 11.50 5.44
N ALA A 391 -2.82 11.41 5.29
CA ALA A 391 -1.88 11.42 6.40
C ALA A 391 -1.06 12.71 6.40
N ILE A 392 -0.63 13.16 7.57
CA ILE A 392 0.23 14.33 7.77
C ILE A 392 1.57 13.84 8.32
N ARG A 393 2.68 14.25 7.70
CA ARG A 393 4.03 13.88 8.15
C ARG A 393 4.97 15.07 8.20
N GLU A 394 5.93 15.01 9.12
CA GLU A 394 7.02 15.99 9.27
C GLU A 394 8.25 15.28 9.83
N GLY A 395 9.45 15.65 9.34
CA GLY A 395 10.71 15.17 9.92
C GLY A 395 10.86 13.64 9.93
N GLY A 396 10.25 12.96 8.95
CA GLY A 396 10.24 11.50 8.85
C GLY A 396 9.23 10.78 9.74
N ARG A 397 8.35 11.50 10.46
CA ARG A 397 7.33 10.93 11.35
C ARG A 397 5.93 11.24 10.87
N THR A 398 5.03 10.30 11.09
CA THR A 398 3.58 10.52 10.95
C THR A 398 3.08 11.29 12.16
N ILE A 399 2.43 12.43 11.96
CA ILE A 399 2.00 13.32 13.05
C ILE A 399 0.49 13.51 13.12
N GLY A 400 -0.23 13.16 12.06
CA GLY A 400 -1.67 13.29 12.02
C GLY A 400 -2.27 12.41 10.95
N ALA A 401 -3.54 12.08 11.11
CA ALA A 401 -4.33 11.39 10.13
C ALA A 401 -5.71 12.06 10.04
N GLY A 402 -6.25 12.20 8.83
CA GLY A 402 -7.49 12.93 8.66
C GLY A 402 -8.30 12.54 7.45
N VAL A 403 -9.46 13.17 7.35
CA VAL A 403 -10.43 13.01 6.26
C VAL A 403 -10.83 14.38 5.75
N VAL A 404 -10.88 14.53 4.43
CA VAL A 404 -11.32 15.76 3.78
C VAL A 404 -12.82 15.96 4.06
N ALA A 405 -13.15 16.98 4.82
CA ALA A 405 -14.53 17.31 5.16
C ALA A 405 -15.20 18.13 4.06
N LYS A 406 -14.47 19.07 3.45
CA LYS A 406 -15.02 20.01 2.46
C LYS A 406 -13.93 20.60 1.57
N ILE A 407 -14.23 20.75 0.27
CA ILE A 407 -13.36 21.46 -0.67
C ILE A 407 -13.69 22.96 -0.65
N LEU A 408 -12.65 23.79 -0.56
CA LEU A 408 -12.77 25.25 -0.53
C LEU A 408 -12.36 25.91 -1.85
N LYS A 409 -11.26 25.45 -2.46
CA LYS A 409 -10.69 26.03 -3.68
C LYS A 409 -9.97 25.00 -4.52
#